data_AF-B4D143-F1
#
_entry.id   AF-B4D143-F1
#
_cell.length_a   1.000
_cell.length_b   1.000
_cell.length_c   1.000
_cell.angle_alpha   90.00
_cell.angle_beta   90.00
_cell.angle_gamma   90.00
#
_symmetry.space_group_name_H-M   'P 1'
#
loop_
_entity.id
_entity.type
_entity.pdbx_description
1 polymer ?
#
loop_
_entity_poly.entity_id
_entity_poly.type
_entity_poly.pdbx_seq_one_letter_code
_entity_poly.pdbx_strand_id
1 'polypeptide(L)' 'MTATEIIREIEALPPQEQEKVVRFAWRLGAQRKLSPNELGRLAKELAATDDPVEAVVLREEIVQGFYGGTNA' A
#
# COMPACT_ATOMS: atom_id res chain seq x y z
N MET A 1 2.18 21.28 -9.16
CA MET A 1 1.53 20.09 -8.59
C MET A 1 2.55 19.33 -7.75
N THR A 2 2.45 19.49 -6.44
CA THR A 2 3.30 18.87 -5.41
C THR A 2 2.52 17.78 -4.68
N ALA A 3 3.22 16.89 -3.94
CA ALA A 3 2.56 15.87 -3.14
C ALA A 3 1.55 16.47 -2.13
N THR A 4 1.91 17.61 -1.51
CA THR A 4 1.03 18.33 -0.59
C THR A 4 -0.22 18.88 -1.28
N GLU A 5 -0.09 19.37 -2.51
CA GLU A 5 -1.25 19.84 -3.31
C GLU A 5 -2.17 18.66 -3.66
N ILE A 6 -1.60 17.52 -4.09
CA ILE A 6 -2.37 16.31 -4.43
C ILE A 6 -3.14 15.76 -3.21
N ILE A 7 -2.52 15.72 -2.03
CA ILE A 7 -3.19 15.24 -0.81
C ILE A 7 -4.39 16.12 -0.46
N ARG A 8 -4.22 17.46 -0.52
CA ARG A 8 -5.32 18.40 -0.28
C ARG A 8 -6.47 18.23 -1.26
N GLU A 9 -6.15 17.98 -2.53
CA GLU A 9 -7.17 17.70 -3.54
C GLU A 9 -7.92 16.40 -3.25
N ILE A 10 -7.23 15.33 -2.83
CA ILE A 10 -7.85 14.06 -2.43
C ILE A 10 -8.76 14.25 -1.20
N GLU A 11 -8.31 14.99 -0.18
CA GLU A 11 -9.11 15.29 1.01
C GLU A 11 -10.38 16.09 0.68
N ALA A 12 -10.34 16.93 -0.36
CA ALA A 12 -11.48 17.70 -0.83
C ALA A 12 -12.48 16.91 -1.68
N LEU A 13 -12.15 15.67 -2.09
CA LEU A 13 -13.04 14.85 -2.91
C LEU A 13 -14.25 14.35 -2.11
N PRO A 14 -15.40 14.12 -2.78
CA PRO A 14 -16.51 13.39 -2.18
C PRO A 14 -16.08 11.98 -1.71
N PRO A 15 -16.72 11.40 -0.67
CA PRO A 15 -16.33 10.11 -0.11
C PRO A 15 -16.21 8.98 -1.15
N GLN A 16 -17.10 8.97 -2.15
CA GLN A 16 -17.08 7.96 -3.22
C GLN A 16 -15.85 8.07 -4.15
N GLU A 17 -15.35 9.29 -4.34
CA GLU A 17 -14.15 9.54 -5.13
C GLU A 17 -12.87 9.26 -4.31
N GLN A 18 -12.88 9.57 -3.01
CA GLN A 18 -11.80 9.16 -2.10
C GLN A 18 -11.62 7.64 -2.10
N GLU A 19 -12.71 6.87 -2.07
CA GLU A 19 -12.67 5.41 -2.12
C GLU A 19 -12.00 4.91 -3.42
N LYS A 20 -12.27 5.56 -4.56
CA LYS A 20 -11.61 5.22 -5.83
C LYS A 20 -10.11 5.50 -5.78
N VAL A 21 -9.68 6.59 -5.16
CA VAL A 21 -8.25 6.93 -5.00
C VAL A 21 -7.56 5.90 -4.10
N VAL A 22 -8.16 5.52 -2.98
CA VAL A 22 -7.64 4.46 -2.09
C VAL A 22 -7.50 3.14 -2.85
N ARG A 23 -8.52 2.74 -3.60
CA ARG A 23 -8.51 1.52 -4.41
C ARG A 23 -7.46 1.56 -5.53
N PHE A 24 -7.25 2.73 -6.13
CA PHE A 24 -6.21 2.95 -7.13
C PHE A 24 -4.81 2.86 -6.51
N ALA A 25 -4.57 3.50 -5.37
CA ALA A 25 -3.30 3.42 -4.65
C ALA A 25 -2.96 1.98 -4.24
N TRP A 26 -3.96 1.23 -3.75
CA TRP A 26 -3.83 -0.19 -3.46
C TRP A 26 -3.44 -1.00 -4.70
N ARG A 27 -4.12 -0.77 -5.83
CA ARG A 27 -3.79 -1.43 -7.10
C ARG A 27 -2.38 -1.07 -7.58
N LEU A 28 -1.97 0.17 -7.41
CA LEU A 28 -0.65 0.66 -7.82
C LEU A 28 0.45 0.03 -6.95
N GLY A 29 0.20 -0.14 -5.65
CA GLY A 29 1.04 -0.92 -4.74
C GLY A 29 1.11 -2.39 -5.14
N ALA A 30 -0.03 -3.02 -5.45
CA ALA A 30 -0.12 -4.42 -5.87
C ALA A 30 0.50 -4.71 -7.25
N GLN A 31 0.66 -3.70 -8.11
CA GLN A 31 1.33 -3.84 -9.41
C GLN A 31 2.86 -3.71 -9.32
N ARG A 32 3.38 -3.22 -8.20
CA ARG A 32 4.82 -3.01 -8.01
C ARG A 32 5.43 -4.19 -7.28
N LYS A 33 6.40 -4.87 -7.91
CA LYS A 33 7.27 -5.80 -7.18
C LYS A 33 8.09 -4.99 -6.18
N LEU A 34 7.98 -5.32 -4.90
CA LEU A 34 8.83 -4.74 -3.87
C LEU A 34 10.27 -5.26 -4.05
N SER A 35 11.24 -4.39 -3.82
CA SER A 35 12.64 -4.81 -3.78
C SER A 35 12.89 -5.71 -2.56
N PRO A 36 13.96 -6.55 -2.59
CA PRO A 36 14.33 -7.37 -1.43
C PRO A 36 14.52 -6.57 -0.13
N ASN A 37 14.99 -5.33 -0.22
CA ASN A 37 15.17 -4.45 0.94
C ASN A 37 13.83 -3.99 1.52
N GLU A 38 12.86 -3.66 0.67
CA GLU A 38 11.52 -3.28 1.11
C GLU A 38 10.79 -4.46 1.74
N LEU A 39 10.89 -5.65 1.13
CA LEU A 39 10.35 -6.89 1.70
C LEU A 39 10.99 -7.21 3.06
N GLY A 40 12.32 -7.06 3.15
CA GLY A 40 13.05 -7.26 4.41
C GLY A 40 12.66 -6.26 5.50
N ARG A 41 12.33 -5.01 5.14
CA ARG A 41 11.81 -4.02 6.09
C ARG A 41 10.42 -4.41 6.59
N LEU A 42 9.49 -4.74 5.69
CA LEU A 42 8.13 -5.14 6.06
C LEU A 42 8.12 -6.42 6.91
N ALA A 43 8.99 -7.39 6.62
CA ALA A 43 9.11 -8.60 7.43
C ALA A 43 9.60 -8.32 8.86
N LYS A 44 10.49 -7.34 9.05
CA LYS A 44 10.93 -6.91 10.38
C LYS A 44 9.81 -6.19 11.14
N GLU A 45 9.05 -5.34 10.46
CA GLU A 45 7.89 -4.65 11.04
C GLU A 45 6.81 -5.66 11.45
N LEU A 46 6.53 -6.66 10.61
CA LEU A 46 5.59 -7.74 10.92
C LEU A 46 6.04 -8.56 12.14
N ALA A 47 7.34 -8.82 12.28
CA ALA A 47 7.88 -9.55 13.43
C ALA A 47 7.88 -8.72 14.73
N ALA A 48 7.77 -7.39 14.63
CA ALA A 48 7.82 -6.47 15.75
C ALA A 48 6.43 -5.97 16.19
N THR A 49 5.37 -6.17 15.38
CA THR A 49 4.02 -5.71 15.75
C THR A 49 3.29 -6.73 16.64
N ASP A 50 2.64 -6.20 17.67
CA ASP A 50 1.70 -6.94 18.53
C ASP A 50 0.24 -6.68 18.13
N ASP A 51 -0.02 -5.78 17.17
CA ASP A 51 -1.37 -5.47 16.68
C ASP A 51 -1.79 -6.51 15.63
N PRO A 52 -2.83 -7.34 15.91
CA PRO A 52 -3.29 -8.35 14.97
C PRO A 52 -3.87 -7.76 13.68
N VAL A 53 -4.40 -6.53 13.69
CA VAL A 53 -4.91 -5.86 12.50
C VAL A 53 -3.75 -5.38 11.62
N GLU A 54 -2.75 -4.75 12.22
CA GLU A 54 -1.55 -4.32 11.51
C GLU A 54 -0.77 -5.51 10.93
N ALA A 55 -0.69 -6.63 11.66
CA ALA A 55 -0.05 -7.85 11.19
C ALA A 55 -0.70 -8.44 9.93
N VAL A 56 -2.03 -8.29 9.78
CA VAL A 56 -2.74 -8.71 8.56
C VAL A 56 -2.37 -7.82 7.39
N VAL A 57 -2.37 -6.50 7.58
CA VAL A 57 -2.02 -5.52 6.54
C VAL A 57 -0.58 -5.72 6.06
N LEU A 58 0.38 -5.82 6.98
CA LEU A 58 1.80 -6.04 6.66
C LEU A 58 2.01 -7.35 5.90
N ARG A 59 1.29 -8.42 6.27
CA ARG A 59 1.35 -9.69 5.54
C ARG A 59 0.81 -9.56 4.12
N GLU A 60 -0.32 -8.88 3.95
CA GLU A 60 -0.91 -8.65 2.62
C GLU A 60 0.04 -7.83 1.74
N GLU A 61 0.67 -6.79 2.28
CA GLU A 61 1.67 -6.00 1.54
C GLU A 61 2.90 -6.81 1.13
N ILE A 62 3.40 -7.70 2.00
CA ILE A 62 4.53 -8.60 1.66
C ILE A 62 4.14 -9.57 0.54
N VAL A 63 2.96 -10.21 0.66
CA VAL A 63 2.47 -11.16 -0.36
C VAL A 63 2.24 -10.45 -1.69
N GLN A 64 1.55 -9.30 -1.66
CA GLN A 64 1.32 -8.50 -2.86
C GLN A 64 2.63 -7.94 -3.42
N GLY A 65 3.58 -7.52 -2.61
CA GLY A 65 4.87 -7.03 -3.09
C GLY A 65 5.77 -8.11 -3.67
N PHE A 66 5.66 -9.35 -3.19
CA PHE A 66 6.44 -10.48 -3.70
C PHE A 66 5.86 -11.04 -5.01
N TYR A 67 4.53 -11.17 -5.10
CA TYR A 67 3.83 -11.72 -6.28
C TYR A 67 3.30 -10.67 -7.26
N GLY A 68 3.25 -9.41 -6.83
CA GLY A 68 2.69 -8.25 -7.55
C GLY A 68 3.57 -7.81 -8.70
N GLY A 69 3.33 -8.42 -9.85
CA GLY A 69 3.95 -8.07 -11.12
C GLY A 69 3.49 -8.98 -12.25
N THR A 70 2.40 -9.73 -12.04
CA THR A 70 1.84 -10.68 -13.00
C THR A 70 0.41 -10.28 -13.31
N ASN A 71 0.28 -9.26 -14.15
CA ASN A 71 -0.84 -9.08 -15.07
C ASN A 71 -0.22 -8.47 -16.34
N ALA A 72 0.30 -9.35 -17.19
CA ALA A 72 0.46 -9.09 -18.62
C ALA A 72 -0.83 -9.56 -19.31
#